data_AF-A0A7C2Q7B5-F1
#
_entry.id   AF-A0A7C2Q7B5-F1
#
_cell.length_a   1.000
_cell.length_b   1.000
_cell.length_c   1.000
_cell.angle_alpha   90.00
_cell.angle_beta   90.00
_cell.angle_gamma   90.00
#
_symmetry.space_group_name_H-M   'P 1'
#
loop_
_entity.id
_entity.type
_entity.pdbx_description
1 polymer ?
#
loop_
_entity_poly.entity_id
_entity_poly.type
_entity_poly.pdbx_seq_one_letter_code
_entity_poly.pdbx_strand_id
1 'polypeptide(L)'
;MALQEVVLVVGAKGSGKSTLIKALFPELAVEPGEARPYRLYELGGGLHVAEVCGSPDALGALLLSKPAWKLLAALVLVDGAAEPRVDGRALALASGAPARALVLTKADAAPPERVEETKALAARVGFEFFAVSAAKGIGVGELRRWLAGALPAAPAARTLPAQRFRFDVIPVPAPGALEAGGLGGEELEVLKLCDGRRSAGEIARALGLPYGRVRGILDELRMRGYLQALLAGVVGG
;
A
#
# COMPACT_ATOMS: atom_id res chain seq x y z
N MET A 1 3.35 -8.94 -13.66
CA MET A 1 2.65 -7.89 -12.88
C MET A 1 3.29 -6.56 -13.23
N ALA A 2 2.51 -5.53 -13.53
CA ALA A 2 3.05 -4.19 -13.72
C ALA A 2 3.52 -3.63 -12.36
N LEU A 3 4.67 -2.97 -12.33
CA LEU A 3 5.18 -2.32 -11.13
C LEU A 3 4.33 -1.08 -10.83
N GLN A 4 3.93 -0.90 -9.57
CA GLN A 4 3.26 0.32 -9.11
C GLN A 4 4.30 1.43 -8.96
N GLU A 5 4.04 2.61 -9.51
CA GLU A 5 4.91 3.77 -9.31
C GLU A 5 4.64 4.39 -7.94
N VAL A 6 5.69 4.54 -7.12
CA VAL A 6 5.53 4.84 -5.69
C VAL A 6 6.45 5.98 -5.23
N VAL A 7 5.88 6.91 -4.47
CA VAL A 7 6.59 7.77 -3.53
C VAL A 7 6.60 7.10 -2.17
N LEU A 8 7.76 6.70 -1.70
CA LEU A 8 7.94 6.09 -0.40
C LEU A 8 8.00 7.18 0.69
N VAL A 9 7.22 7.03 1.76
CA VAL A 9 7.31 7.87 2.96
C VAL A 9 7.49 6.95 4.17
N VAL A 10 8.66 7.02 4.79
CA VAL A 10 9.06 6.14 5.90
C VAL A 10 9.65 6.93 7.04
N GLY A 11 9.48 6.47 8.27
CA GLY A 11 10.00 7.13 9.46
C GLY A 11 9.35 6.56 10.73
N ALA A 12 9.93 6.87 11.88
CA ALA A 12 9.45 6.39 13.17
C ALA A 12 7.99 6.77 13.42
N LYS A 13 7.32 6.07 14.34
CA LYS A 13 6.00 6.48 14.83
C LYS A 13 6.10 7.88 15.44
N GLY A 14 5.14 8.76 15.13
CA GLY A 14 5.14 10.14 15.63
C GLY A 14 5.99 11.15 14.85
N SER A 15 6.77 10.71 13.85
CA SER A 15 7.56 11.59 12.95
C SER A 15 6.73 12.46 12.01
N GLY A 16 5.40 12.41 12.07
CA GLY A 16 4.53 13.26 11.25
C GLY A 16 4.34 12.81 9.79
N LYS A 17 4.58 11.54 9.46
CA LYS A 17 4.32 10.95 8.12
C LYS A 17 2.96 11.36 7.54
N SER A 18 1.86 11.01 8.19
CA SER A 18 0.51 11.27 7.70
C SER A 18 0.23 12.77 7.56
N THR A 19 0.72 13.59 8.51
CA THR A 19 0.62 15.05 8.45
C THR A 19 1.37 15.63 7.26
N LEU A 20 2.59 15.14 6.99
CA LEU A 20 3.39 15.60 5.85
C LEU A 20 2.78 15.14 4.52
N ILE A 21 2.30 13.90 4.43
CA ILE A 21 1.61 13.38 3.24
C ILE A 21 0.41 14.28 2.90
N LYS A 22 -0.42 14.61 3.89
CA LYS A 22 -1.57 15.52 3.70
C LYS A 22 -1.12 16.92 3.27
N ALA A 23 0.01 17.40 3.78
CA ALA A 23 0.54 18.71 3.40
C ALA A 23 1.17 18.73 1.99
N LEU A 24 1.71 17.62 1.51
CA LEU A 24 2.27 17.48 0.15
C LEU A 24 1.18 17.20 -0.90
N PHE A 25 0.20 16.39 -0.54
CA PHE A 25 -0.87 15.89 -1.40
C PHE A 25 -2.25 16.16 -0.77
N PRO A 26 -2.72 17.42 -0.79
CA PRO A 26 -3.96 17.82 -0.12
C PRO A 26 -5.22 17.11 -0.65
N GLU A 27 -5.16 16.55 -1.86
CA GLU A 27 -6.21 15.76 -2.50
C GLU A 27 -6.41 14.37 -1.88
N LEU A 28 -5.43 13.86 -1.12
CA LEU A 28 -5.50 12.54 -0.52
C LEU A 28 -6.36 12.54 0.74
N ALA A 29 -7.28 11.59 0.81
CA ALA A 29 -8.00 11.24 2.04
C ALA A 29 -7.08 10.44 2.98
N VAL A 30 -6.16 11.12 3.65
CA VAL A 30 -5.19 10.50 4.56
C VAL A 30 -5.88 10.05 5.85
N GLU A 31 -5.85 8.73 6.10
CA GLU A 31 -6.44 8.13 7.29
C GLU A 31 -5.53 8.28 8.52
N PRO A 32 -6.07 8.75 9.67
CA PRO A 32 -5.32 8.75 10.91
C PRO A 32 -5.11 7.31 11.40
N GLY A 33 -3.88 6.97 11.81
CA GLY A 33 -3.54 5.65 12.35
C GLY A 33 -2.20 5.14 11.87
N GLU A 34 -1.75 4.03 12.46
CA GLU A 34 -0.47 3.41 12.11
C GLU A 34 -0.65 2.42 10.97
N ALA A 35 0.03 2.66 9.85
CA ALA A 35 0.07 1.74 8.72
C ALA A 35 0.67 0.37 9.11
N ARG A 36 0.21 -0.74 8.51
CA ARG A 36 0.74 -2.09 8.78
C ARG A 36 0.69 -3.00 7.52
N PRO A 37 1.83 -3.48 6.99
CA PRO A 37 3.19 -2.93 7.18
C PRO A 37 3.35 -1.56 6.50
N TYR A 38 2.45 -1.23 5.57
CA TYR A 38 2.34 0.06 4.91
C TYR A 38 0.87 0.33 4.53
N ARG A 39 0.59 1.56 4.11
CA ARG A 39 -0.67 1.96 3.47
C ARG A 39 -0.35 2.63 2.15
N LEU A 40 -1.08 2.29 1.09
CA LEU A 40 -0.97 2.93 -0.22
C LEU A 40 -2.11 3.92 -0.39
N TYR A 41 -1.76 5.13 -0.80
CA TYR A 41 -2.70 6.15 -1.24
C TYR A 41 -2.55 6.31 -2.75
N GLU A 42 -3.64 6.17 -3.50
CA GLU A 42 -3.62 6.35 -4.96
C GLU A 42 -3.65 7.85 -5.29
N LEU A 43 -2.65 8.29 -6.06
CA LEU A 43 -2.64 9.54 -6.78
C LEU A 43 -3.12 9.29 -8.22
N GLY A 44 -3.68 10.31 -8.86
CA GLY A 44 -4.12 10.20 -10.24
C GLY A 44 -3.02 9.70 -11.18
N GLY A 45 -3.39 8.92 -12.20
CA GLY A 45 -2.45 8.42 -13.21
C GLY A 45 -1.65 7.17 -12.83
N GLY A 46 -2.06 6.44 -11.79
CA GLY A 46 -1.41 5.19 -11.37
C GLY A 46 -0.19 5.38 -10.45
N LEU A 47 0.06 6.62 -10.02
CA LEU A 47 1.05 6.96 -9.01
C LEU A 47 0.50 6.66 -7.62
N HIS A 48 1.34 6.23 -6.69
CA HIS A 48 0.94 5.95 -5.32
C HIS A 48 1.88 6.60 -4.32
N VAL A 49 1.36 6.93 -3.13
CA VAL A 49 2.17 7.26 -1.96
C VAL A 49 2.11 6.10 -0.98
N ALA A 50 3.26 5.52 -0.66
CA ALA A 50 3.37 4.45 0.34
C ALA A 50 3.78 5.04 1.70
N GLU A 51 2.85 5.08 2.65
CA GLU A 51 3.16 5.35 4.04
C GLU A 51 3.59 4.07 4.74
N VAL A 52 4.88 3.96 5.04
CA VAL A 52 5.48 2.76 5.64
C VAL A 52 5.56 2.89 7.16
N CYS A 53 5.22 1.80 7.84
CA CYS A 53 5.43 1.67 9.27
C CYS A 53 6.94 1.63 9.59
N GLY A 54 7.38 2.52 10.48
CA GLY A 54 8.78 2.59 10.89
C GLY A 54 9.18 1.53 11.93
N SER A 55 8.35 0.52 12.21
CA SER A 55 8.74 -0.53 13.16
C SER A 55 9.81 -1.44 12.53
N PRO A 56 10.78 -1.93 13.32
CA PRO A 56 11.85 -2.79 12.81
C PRO A 56 11.32 -4.02 12.06
N ASP A 57 10.21 -4.60 12.51
CA ASP A 57 9.57 -5.78 11.91
C ASP A 57 8.94 -5.45 10.55
N ALA A 58 8.22 -4.32 10.45
CA ALA A 58 7.60 -3.92 9.19
C ALA A 58 8.66 -3.57 8.14
N LEU A 59 9.72 -2.86 8.54
CA LEU A 59 10.84 -2.54 7.66
C LEU A 59 11.58 -3.81 7.19
N GLY A 60 11.81 -4.76 8.11
CA GLY A 60 12.41 -6.06 7.77
C GLY A 60 11.56 -6.86 6.79
N ALA A 61 10.25 -6.94 7.03
CA ALA A 61 9.31 -7.62 6.14
C ALA A 61 9.29 -6.99 4.73
N LEU A 62 9.37 -5.65 4.62
CA LEU A 62 9.37 -4.97 3.33
C LEU A 62 10.66 -5.18 2.53
N LEU A 63 11.81 -5.16 3.19
CA LEU A 63 13.09 -5.46 2.55
C LEU A 63 13.13 -6.88 1.97
N LEU A 64 12.51 -7.83 2.66
CA LEU A 64 12.45 -9.24 2.25
C LEU A 64 11.38 -9.50 1.18
N SER A 65 10.18 -8.96 1.37
CA SER A 65 9.04 -9.21 0.47
C SER A 65 9.19 -8.55 -0.90
N LYS A 66 10.00 -7.48 -1.00
CA LYS A 66 10.24 -6.70 -2.23
C LYS A 66 8.92 -6.45 -2.97
N PRO A 67 8.07 -5.56 -2.45
CA PRO A 67 6.83 -5.19 -3.11
C PRO A 67 7.09 -4.84 -4.58
N ALA A 68 6.10 -5.09 -5.44
CA ALA A 68 6.17 -4.76 -6.88
C ALA A 68 6.09 -3.25 -7.11
N TRP A 69 7.04 -2.50 -6.55
CA TRP A 69 7.13 -1.05 -6.56
C TRP A 69 8.27 -0.60 -7.45
N LYS A 70 7.98 0.37 -8.32
CA LYS A 70 8.96 1.22 -8.96
C LYS A 70 9.02 2.51 -8.15
N LEU A 71 10.03 2.62 -7.29
CA LEU A 71 10.23 3.82 -6.48
C LEU A 71 10.63 4.99 -7.39
N LEU A 72 9.86 6.07 -7.34
CA LEU A 72 10.17 7.33 -8.03
C LEU A 72 10.87 8.30 -7.09
N ALA A 73 10.41 8.36 -5.84
CA ALA A 73 11.02 9.16 -4.80
C ALA A 73 10.91 8.48 -3.43
N ALA A 74 11.80 8.80 -2.51
CA ALA A 74 11.73 8.35 -1.14
C ALA A 74 12.00 9.48 -0.13
N LEU A 75 11.14 9.59 0.87
CA LEU A 75 11.23 10.52 1.98
C LEU A 75 11.44 9.75 3.28
N VAL A 76 12.60 9.93 3.91
CA VAL A 76 12.91 9.36 5.23
C VAL A 76 12.74 10.46 6.28
N LEU A 77 11.72 10.33 7.11
CA LEU A 77 11.34 11.34 8.08
C LEU A 77 12.09 11.16 9.40
N VAL A 78 12.63 12.28 9.88
CA VAL A 78 13.25 12.43 11.19
C VAL A 78 12.39 13.39 12.01
N ASP A 79 12.09 13.02 13.25
CA ASP A 79 11.35 13.90 14.15
C ASP A 79 12.29 14.96 14.74
N GLY A 80 12.10 16.22 14.38
CA GLY A 80 12.91 17.32 14.89
C GLY A 80 12.59 17.69 16.34
N ALA A 81 11.46 17.26 16.89
CA ALA A 81 11.12 17.53 18.29
C ALA A 81 11.64 16.44 19.25
N ALA A 82 12.06 15.28 18.72
CA ALA A 82 12.58 14.16 19.48
C ALA A 82 14.06 13.89 19.15
N GLU A 83 14.70 12.98 19.88
CA GLU A 83 16.04 12.51 19.51
C GLU A 83 16.04 11.95 18.07
N PRO A 84 17.02 12.32 17.24
CA PRO A 84 17.10 11.84 15.88
C PRO A 84 17.38 10.34 15.87
N ARG A 85 16.38 9.56 15.45
CA ARG A 85 16.51 8.12 15.23
C ARG A 85 16.12 7.81 13.80
N VAL A 86 17.12 7.45 13.01
CA VAL A 86 16.93 6.95 11.65
C VAL A 86 17.30 5.48 11.62
N ASP A 87 16.32 4.64 11.36
CA ASP A 87 16.54 3.20 11.21
C ASP A 87 17.28 2.94 9.89
N GLY A 88 18.38 2.19 9.94
CA GLY A 88 19.17 1.84 8.76
C GLY A 88 18.36 1.08 7.70
N ARG A 89 17.32 0.35 8.09
CA ARG A 89 16.41 -0.36 7.18
C ARG A 89 15.51 0.60 6.42
N ALA A 90 15.11 1.71 7.05
CA ALA A 90 14.36 2.76 6.37
C ALA A 90 15.22 3.46 5.30
N LEU A 91 16.50 3.70 5.63
CA LEU A 91 17.48 4.20 4.65
C LEU A 91 17.67 3.20 3.51
N ALA A 92 17.86 1.91 3.82
CA ALA A 92 18.04 0.86 2.81
C ALA A 92 16.84 0.73 1.86
N LEU A 93 15.61 0.83 2.39
CA LEU A 93 14.39 0.87 1.57
C LEU A 93 14.38 2.09 0.64
N ALA A 94 14.73 3.27 1.17
CA ALA A 94 14.74 4.51 0.42
C ALA A 94 15.84 4.60 -0.64
N SER A 95 16.97 3.91 -0.44
CA SER A 95 18.10 3.91 -1.37
C SER A 95 17.76 3.38 -2.78
N GLY A 96 16.67 2.61 -2.91
CA GLY A 96 16.18 2.14 -4.21
C GLY A 96 15.50 3.22 -5.06
N ALA A 97 15.20 4.40 -4.50
CA ALA A 97 14.61 5.50 -5.24
C ALA A 97 15.68 6.39 -5.92
N PRO A 98 15.41 6.89 -7.14
CA PRO A 98 16.32 7.81 -7.82
C PRO A 98 16.36 9.20 -7.16
N ALA A 99 15.22 9.71 -6.69
CA ALA A 99 15.13 10.91 -5.88
C ALA A 99 14.92 10.53 -4.41
N ARG A 100 15.77 11.01 -3.50
CA ARG A 100 15.70 10.61 -2.10
C ARG A 100 16.13 11.70 -1.16
N ALA A 101 15.37 11.87 -0.08
CA ALA A 101 15.57 12.92 0.88
C ALA A 101 15.41 12.43 2.32
N LEU A 102 16.24 12.98 3.20
CA LEU A 102 16.04 12.99 4.63
C LEU A 102 15.28 14.27 5.00
N VAL A 103 14.11 14.09 5.61
CA VAL A 103 13.18 15.19 5.91
C VAL A 103 13.09 15.34 7.42
N LEU A 104 13.69 16.40 7.96
CA LEU A 104 13.50 16.80 9.35
C LEU A 104 12.12 17.44 9.49
N THR A 105 11.22 16.75 10.17
CA THR A 105 9.86 17.23 10.47
C THR A 105 9.82 18.02 11.78
N LYS A 106 8.76 18.81 11.98
CA LYS A 106 8.60 19.69 13.15
C LYS A 106 9.79 20.64 13.33
N ALA A 107 10.32 21.14 12.21
CA ALA A 107 11.49 22.01 12.19
C ALA A 107 11.30 23.30 13.00
N ASP A 108 10.06 23.72 13.23
CA ASP A 108 9.71 24.84 14.11
C ASP A 108 10.08 24.62 15.58
N ALA A 109 10.25 23.37 16.00
CA ALA A 109 10.63 22.97 17.35
C ALA A 109 12.02 22.31 17.41
N ALA A 110 12.74 22.23 16.28
CA ALA A 110 14.02 21.55 16.22
C ALA A 110 15.17 22.46 16.69
N PRO A 111 16.03 22.00 17.61
CA PRO A 111 17.24 22.76 17.97
C PRO A 111 18.23 22.80 16.79
N PRO A 112 19.05 23.86 16.67
CA PRO A 112 20.01 24.01 15.56
C PRO A 112 20.95 22.81 15.38
N GLU A 113 21.44 22.25 16.49
CA GLU A 113 22.31 21.07 16.48
C GLU A 113 21.67 19.89 15.75
N ARG A 114 20.37 19.67 15.95
CA ARG A 114 19.63 18.56 15.32
C ARG A 114 19.42 18.77 13.84
N VAL A 115 19.24 20.02 13.41
CA VAL A 115 19.18 20.39 12.00
C VAL A 115 20.50 20.02 11.33
N GLU A 116 21.62 20.42 11.92
CA GLU A 116 22.96 20.14 11.39
C GLU A 116 23.30 18.63 11.42
N GLU A 117 22.96 17.91 12.50
CA GLU A 117 23.14 16.46 12.58
C GLU A 117 22.37 15.72 11.47
N THR A 118 21.11 16.08 11.25
CA THR A 118 20.27 15.44 10.23
C THR A 118 20.76 15.78 8.83
N LYS A 119 21.22 17.01 8.61
CA LYS A 119 21.83 17.46 7.36
C LYS A 119 23.15 16.74 7.07
N ALA A 120 24.00 16.58 8.08
CA ALA A 120 25.24 15.81 7.97
C ALA A 120 24.96 14.33 7.69
N LEU A 121 23.94 13.75 8.32
CA LEU A 121 23.49 12.39 8.03
C LEU A 121 23.04 12.27 6.56
N ALA A 122 22.20 13.20 6.09
CA ALA A 122 21.71 13.22 4.71
C ALA A 122 22.87 13.25 3.70
N ALA A 123 23.84 14.15 3.90
CA ALA A 123 25.04 14.22 3.08
C ALA A 123 25.82 12.89 3.09
N ARG A 124 26.01 12.30 4.28
CA ARG A 124 26.75 11.03 4.45
C ARG A 124 26.09 9.85 3.72
N VAL A 125 24.77 9.82 3.64
CA VAL A 125 24.04 8.74 2.93
C VAL A 125 23.73 9.09 1.48
N GLY A 126 24.12 10.27 1.00
CA GLY A 126 23.87 10.75 -0.35
C GLY A 126 22.38 11.02 -0.64
N PHE A 127 21.69 11.60 0.35
CA PHE A 127 20.29 12.03 0.27
C PHE A 127 20.24 13.55 0.34
N GLU A 128 19.22 14.14 -0.28
CA GLU A 128 18.93 15.56 -0.10
C GLU A 128 18.35 15.82 1.30
N PHE A 129 18.50 17.05 1.79
CA PHE A 129 18.03 17.44 3.11
C PHE A 129 16.95 18.50 3.02
N PHE A 130 15.84 18.28 3.73
CA PHE A 130 14.80 19.28 3.90
C PHE A 130 14.41 19.40 5.36
N ALA A 131 14.22 20.64 5.83
CA ALA A 131 13.61 20.93 7.13
C ALA A 131 12.19 21.45 6.90
N VAL A 132 11.20 20.79 7.50
CA VAL A 132 9.78 21.08 7.29
C VAL A 132 9.01 21.18 8.59
N SER A 133 8.01 22.06 8.59
CA SER A 133 6.93 22.06 9.57
C SER A 133 5.61 22.08 8.84
N ALA A 134 4.93 20.94 8.78
CA ALA A 134 3.61 20.85 8.15
C ALA A 134 2.57 21.73 8.89
N ALA A 135 2.71 21.88 10.21
CA ALA A 135 1.82 22.72 11.02
C ALA A 135 2.01 24.22 10.75
N LYS A 136 3.23 24.65 10.42
CA LYS A 136 3.56 26.07 10.14
C LYS A 136 3.73 26.38 8.65
N GLY A 137 3.63 25.39 7.78
CA GLY A 137 3.89 25.52 6.34
C GLY A 137 5.37 25.72 5.96
N ILE A 138 6.30 25.60 6.91
CA ILE A 138 7.73 25.83 6.66
C ILE A 138 8.29 24.70 5.79
N GLY A 139 9.03 25.03 4.74
CA GLY A 139 9.75 24.09 3.87
C GLY A 139 8.87 23.18 2.99
N VAL A 140 7.56 23.07 3.26
CA VAL A 140 6.65 22.16 2.53
C VAL A 140 6.57 22.53 1.04
N GLY A 141 6.52 23.82 0.71
CA GLY A 141 6.46 24.27 -0.69
C GLY A 141 7.74 23.95 -1.48
N GLU A 142 8.90 24.03 -0.83
CA GLU A 142 10.19 23.67 -1.42
C GLU A 142 10.27 22.17 -1.66
N LEU A 143 9.97 21.37 -0.63
CA LEU A 143 9.93 19.91 -0.73
C LEU A 143 8.93 19.45 -1.81
N ARG A 144 7.78 20.12 -1.93
CA ARG A 144 6.79 19.83 -2.98
C ARG A 144 7.34 20.10 -4.38
N ARG A 145 8.04 21.21 -4.60
CA ARG A 145 8.65 21.53 -5.90
C ARG A 145 9.74 20.53 -6.26
N TRP A 146 10.58 20.18 -5.29
CA TRP A 146 11.58 19.14 -5.46
C TRP A 146 10.95 17.80 -5.87
N LEU A 147 9.91 17.39 -5.15
CA LEU A 147 9.22 16.14 -5.43
C LEU A 147 8.54 16.17 -6.81
N ALA A 148 7.94 17.30 -7.21
CA ALA A 148 7.35 17.45 -8.53
C ALA A 148 8.38 17.32 -9.68
N GLY A 149 9.64 17.69 -9.45
CA GLY A 149 10.73 17.45 -10.42
C GLY A 149 11.14 15.99 -10.54
N ALA A 150 10.91 15.17 -9.51
CA ALA A 150 11.19 13.74 -9.51
C ALA A 150 10.02 12.90 -10.06
N LEU A 151 8.80 13.42 -10.01
CA LEU A 151 7.61 12.73 -10.48
C LEU A 151 7.42 12.92 -11.98
N PRO A 152 6.92 11.91 -12.72
CA PRO A 152 6.51 12.10 -14.10
C PRO A 152 5.44 13.20 -14.15
N ALA A 153 5.54 14.08 -15.13
CA ALA A 153 4.47 15.04 -15.42
C ALA A 153 3.17 14.24 -15.53
N ALA A 154 2.15 14.64 -14.76
CA ALA A 154 0.92 13.90 -14.67
C ALA A 154 0.42 13.58 -16.10
N PRO A 155 0.29 12.30 -16.49
CA PRO A 155 -0.35 12.00 -17.75
C PRO A 155 -1.75 12.60 -17.68
N ALA A 156 -2.17 13.31 -18.73
CA ALA A 156 -3.53 13.83 -18.86
C ALA A 156 -4.50 12.74 -18.41
N ALA A 157 -5.29 13.05 -17.37
CA ALA A 157 -6.05 12.09 -16.58
C ALA A 157 -6.54 10.91 -17.41
N ARG A 158 -5.78 9.81 -17.41
CA ARG A 158 -6.36 8.52 -17.73
C ARG A 158 -7.11 8.15 -16.47
N THR A 159 -8.41 8.42 -16.48
CA THR A 159 -9.39 7.74 -15.65
C THR A 159 -9.28 6.25 -15.95
N LEU A 160 -8.29 5.59 -15.36
CA LEU A 160 -8.38 4.17 -15.13
C LEU A 160 -9.41 4.03 -14.00
N PRO A 161 -10.49 3.26 -14.20
CA PRO A 161 -11.41 2.99 -13.12
C PRO A 161 -10.62 2.36 -11.98
N ALA A 162 -10.75 2.92 -10.77
CA ALA A 162 -10.15 2.38 -9.57
C ALA A 162 -10.52 0.90 -9.45
N GLN A 163 -9.61 0.00 -9.83
CA GLN A 163 -9.78 -1.43 -9.61
C GLN A 163 -9.58 -1.65 -8.12
N ARG A 164 -10.68 -1.63 -7.38
CA ARG A 164 -10.71 -2.03 -5.97
C ARG A 164 -10.43 -3.52 -5.92
N PHE A 165 -9.18 -3.88 -5.67
CA PHE A 165 -8.81 -5.25 -5.34
C PHE A 165 -9.51 -5.64 -4.03
N ARG A 166 -10.31 -6.71 -4.07
CA ARG A 166 -10.91 -7.30 -2.87
C ARG A 166 -10.29 -8.68 -2.65
N PHE A 167 -10.03 -9.01 -1.39
CA PHE A 167 -9.70 -10.39 -1.02
C PHE A 167 -10.99 -11.20 -1.00
N ASP A 168 -11.00 -12.33 -1.70
CA ASP A 168 -12.16 -13.19 -1.84
C ASP A 168 -11.73 -14.67 -1.92
N VAL A 169 -12.68 -15.58 -1.91
CA VAL A 169 -12.46 -17.03 -1.96
C VAL A 169 -12.68 -17.55 -3.37
N ILE A 170 -11.73 -18.30 -3.91
CA ILE A 170 -11.80 -18.96 -5.21
C ILE A 170 -12.03 -20.47 -4.98
N PRO A 171 -13.22 -21.01 -5.32
CA PRO A 171 -13.49 -22.43 -5.23
C PRO A 171 -12.87 -23.22 -6.39
N VAL A 172 -12.14 -24.28 -6.02
CA VAL A 172 -11.55 -25.25 -6.96
C VAL A 172 -12.38 -26.54 -6.90
N PRO A 173 -13.02 -26.95 -8.01
CA PRO A 173 -13.84 -28.14 -8.03
C PRO A 173 -12.99 -29.40 -7.86
N ALA A 174 -13.54 -30.43 -7.21
CA ALA A 174 -12.95 -31.75 -7.22
C ALA A 174 -13.07 -32.38 -8.62
N PRO A 175 -12.13 -33.25 -9.04
CA PRO A 175 -12.27 -33.99 -10.28
C PRO A 175 -13.57 -34.79 -10.30
N GLY A 176 -14.38 -34.66 -11.37
CA GLY A 176 -15.68 -35.35 -11.49
C GLY A 176 -16.81 -34.81 -10.62
N ALA A 177 -16.64 -33.65 -9.95
CA ALA A 177 -17.62 -33.13 -8.99
C ALA A 177 -19.05 -32.96 -9.55
N LEU A 178 -19.21 -32.62 -10.83
CA LEU A 178 -20.53 -32.46 -11.45
C LEU A 178 -21.29 -33.77 -11.65
N GLU A 179 -20.60 -34.91 -11.60
CA GLU A 179 -21.18 -36.24 -11.83
C GLU A 179 -21.61 -36.93 -10.52
N ALA A 180 -21.27 -36.37 -9.35
CA ALA A 180 -21.47 -37.01 -8.05
C ALA A 180 -22.92 -36.99 -7.51
N GLY A 181 -23.85 -36.30 -8.20
CA GLY A 181 -25.29 -36.34 -7.92
C GLY A 181 -25.70 -35.74 -6.55
N GLY A 182 -27.00 -35.70 -6.24
CA GLY A 182 -27.47 -35.33 -4.89
C GLY A 182 -27.33 -33.86 -4.45
N LEU A 183 -27.07 -32.95 -5.39
CA LEU A 183 -27.09 -31.50 -5.15
C LEU A 183 -28.47 -30.91 -5.42
N GLY A 184 -28.89 -29.96 -4.58
CA GLY A 184 -30.06 -29.12 -4.85
C GLY A 184 -29.81 -28.19 -6.04
N GLY A 185 -30.89 -27.62 -6.60
CA GLY A 185 -30.80 -26.76 -7.79
C GLY A 185 -29.83 -25.58 -7.62
N GLU A 186 -29.89 -24.89 -6.47
CA GLU A 186 -29.00 -23.75 -6.16
C GLU A 186 -27.54 -24.18 -5.97
N GLU A 187 -27.29 -25.32 -5.29
CA GLU A 187 -25.95 -25.87 -5.08
C GLU A 187 -25.29 -26.27 -6.42
N LEU A 188 -26.09 -26.85 -7.33
CA LEU A 188 -25.62 -27.26 -8.65
C LEU A 188 -25.24 -26.06 -9.52
N GLU A 189 -26.03 -24.98 -9.49
CA GLU A 189 -25.70 -23.75 -10.22
C GLU A 189 -24.43 -23.07 -9.68
N VAL A 190 -24.21 -23.10 -8.36
CA VAL A 190 -22.95 -22.63 -7.77
C VAL A 190 -21.78 -23.51 -8.20
N LEU A 191 -21.93 -24.84 -8.14
CA LEU A 191 -20.85 -25.77 -8.50
C LEU A 191 -20.44 -25.64 -9.97
N LYS A 192 -21.39 -25.42 -10.90
CA LYS A 192 -21.11 -25.19 -12.33
C LYS A 192 -20.16 -24.01 -12.58
N LEU A 193 -20.15 -23.02 -11.70
CA LEU A 193 -19.30 -21.83 -11.83
C LEU A 193 -17.96 -21.95 -11.09
N CYS A 194 -17.76 -23.01 -10.30
CA CYS A 194 -16.50 -23.29 -9.62
C CYS A 194 -15.49 -23.86 -10.61
N ASP A 195 -14.62 -23.01 -11.16
CA ASP A 195 -13.62 -23.38 -12.16
C ASP A 195 -12.16 -23.17 -11.68
N GLY A 196 -11.99 -22.88 -10.38
CA GLY A 196 -10.70 -22.52 -9.81
C GLY A 196 -10.17 -21.15 -10.22
N ARG A 197 -10.99 -20.32 -10.90
CA ARG A 197 -10.64 -18.97 -11.35
C ARG A 197 -11.60 -17.92 -10.80
N ARG A 198 -12.90 -18.18 -10.88
CA ARG A 198 -13.92 -17.24 -10.39
C ARG A 198 -13.93 -17.19 -8.86
N SER A 199 -14.13 -16.01 -8.30
CA SER A 199 -14.33 -15.84 -6.86
C SER A 199 -15.79 -16.07 -6.44
N ALA A 200 -16.01 -16.28 -5.14
CA ALA A 200 -17.34 -16.37 -4.55
C ALA A 200 -18.17 -15.10 -4.82
N GLY A 201 -17.55 -13.92 -4.83
CA GLY A 201 -18.20 -12.66 -5.22
C GLY A 201 -18.54 -12.54 -6.70
N GLU A 202 -17.77 -13.15 -7.60
CA GLU A 202 -18.12 -13.24 -9.03
C GLU A 202 -19.26 -14.23 -9.27
N ILE A 203 -19.23 -15.38 -8.60
CA ILE A 203 -20.29 -16.38 -8.63
C ILE A 203 -21.60 -15.80 -8.09
N ALA A 204 -21.55 -15.09 -6.95
CA ALA A 204 -22.70 -14.41 -6.36
C ALA A 204 -23.33 -13.40 -7.32
N ARG A 205 -22.52 -12.58 -7.99
CA ARG A 205 -22.99 -11.64 -9.01
C ARG A 205 -23.62 -12.35 -10.21
N ALA A 206 -22.97 -13.40 -10.73
CA ALA A 206 -23.45 -14.14 -11.88
C ALA A 206 -24.81 -14.81 -11.63
N LEU A 207 -25.05 -15.27 -10.40
CA LEU A 207 -26.30 -15.93 -10.01
C LEU A 207 -27.34 -14.98 -9.41
N GLY A 208 -26.99 -13.70 -9.20
CA GLY A 208 -27.86 -12.74 -8.51
C GLY A 208 -28.12 -13.10 -7.03
N LEU A 209 -27.22 -13.86 -6.41
CA LEU A 209 -27.35 -14.35 -5.04
C LEU A 209 -26.56 -13.47 -4.05
N PRO A 210 -26.99 -13.38 -2.78
CA PRO A 210 -26.19 -12.74 -1.74
C PRO A 210 -24.84 -13.45 -1.54
N TYR A 211 -23.77 -12.69 -1.36
CA TYR A 211 -22.42 -13.25 -1.15
C TYR A 211 -22.36 -14.28 -0.01
N GLY A 212 -22.98 -13.98 1.14
CA GLY A 212 -23.01 -14.89 2.29
C GLY A 212 -23.71 -16.22 1.99
N ARG A 213 -24.71 -16.21 1.09
CA ARG A 213 -25.41 -17.41 0.64
C ARG A 213 -24.51 -18.29 -0.21
N VAL A 214 -23.82 -17.70 -1.19
CA VAL A 214 -22.83 -18.40 -2.01
C VAL A 214 -21.69 -18.94 -1.14
N ARG A 215 -21.18 -18.15 -0.19
CA ARG A 215 -20.13 -18.59 0.73
C ARG A 215 -20.52 -19.83 1.53
N GLY A 216 -21.76 -19.86 2.04
CA GLY A 216 -22.30 -21.02 2.76
C GLY A 216 -22.41 -22.27 1.89
N ILE A 217 -22.92 -22.13 0.66
CA ILE A 217 -22.99 -23.24 -0.29
C ILE A 217 -21.58 -23.77 -0.63
N LEU A 218 -20.60 -22.89 -0.82
CA LEU A 218 -19.22 -23.31 -1.07
C LEU A 218 -18.60 -24.07 0.11
N ASP A 219 -18.93 -23.70 1.35
CA ASP A 219 -18.50 -24.47 2.53
C ASP A 219 -19.17 -25.85 2.58
N GLU A 220 -20.47 -25.93 2.28
CA GLU A 220 -21.22 -27.20 2.21
C GLU A 220 -20.67 -28.13 1.11
N LEU A 221 -20.44 -27.60 -0.10
CA LEU A 221 -19.85 -28.33 -1.21
C LEU A 221 -18.44 -28.83 -0.88
N ARG A 222 -17.65 -28.05 -0.14
CA ARG A 222 -16.32 -28.48 0.34
C ARG A 222 -16.42 -29.60 1.37
N MET A 223 -17.31 -29.49 2.35
CA MET A 223 -17.52 -30.54 3.35
C MET A 223 -17.99 -31.86 2.72
N ARG A 224 -18.81 -31.77 1.67
CA ARG A 224 -19.34 -32.92 0.93
C ARG A 224 -18.38 -33.46 -0.14
N GLY A 225 -17.19 -32.88 -0.28
CA GLY A 225 -16.14 -33.37 -1.17
C GLY A 225 -16.24 -32.92 -2.64
N TYR A 226 -17.17 -32.02 -2.98
CA TYR A 226 -17.32 -31.49 -4.34
C TYR A 226 -16.27 -30.44 -4.69
N LEU A 227 -15.60 -29.85 -3.70
CA LEU A 227 -14.54 -28.88 -3.89
C LEU A 227 -13.21 -29.37 -3.29
N GLN A 228 -12.17 -29.40 -4.12
CA GLN A 228 -10.81 -29.74 -3.72
C GLN A 228 -10.18 -28.66 -2.84
N ALA A 229 -10.46 -27.37 -3.11
CA ALA A 229 -9.90 -26.24 -2.36
C ALA A 229 -10.84 -25.03 -2.34
N LEU A 230 -10.69 -24.20 -1.31
CA LEU A 230 -11.16 -22.81 -1.26
C LEU A 230 -9.93 -21.94 -1.05
N LEU A 231 -9.46 -21.30 -2.12
CA LEU A 231 -8.23 -20.52 -2.10
C LEU A 231 -8.54 -19.05 -1.77
N ALA A 232 -7.70 -18.41 -0.96
CA ALA A 232 -7.77 -16.96 -0.81
C ALA A 232 -7.10 -16.30 -2.03
N GLY A 233 -7.85 -15.48 -2.76
CA GLY A 233 -7.41 -14.79 -3.97
C GLY A 233 -7.70 -13.30 -3.94
N VAL A 234 -6.93 -12.53 -4.69
CA VAL A 234 -7.20 -11.11 -4.95
C VAL A 234 -8.02 -11.03 -6.23
N VAL A 235 -9.25 -10.50 -6.15
CA VAL A 235 -10.14 -10.32 -7.31
C VAL A 235 -10.19 -8.85 -7.71
N GLY A 236 -10.08 -8.60 -9.01
CA GLY A 236 -10.35 -7.30 -9.61
C GLY A 236 -11.86 -7.03 -9.63
N GLY A 237 -12.26 -5.82 -9.23
CA GLY A 237 -13.65 -5.36 -9.25
C GLY A 237 -14.21 -5.18 -10.65
#